data_AF-A0A2P6PFP6-F1
#
_entry.id   AF-A0A2P6PFP6-F1
#
_cell.length_a   1.000
_cell.length_b   1.000
_cell.length_c   1.000
_cell.angle_alpha   90.00
_cell.angle_beta   90.00
_cell.angle_gamma   90.00
#
_symmetry.space_group_name_H-M   'P 1'
#
loop_
_entity.id
_entity.type
_entity.pdbx_description
1 polymer ?
#
loop_
_entity_poly.entity_id
_entity_poly.type
_entity_poly.pdbx_seq_one_letter_code
_entity_poly.pdbx_strand_id
1 'polypeptide(L)' 'MTKFREVAVKGFWDMYDSEGYSLWFCDYKYNDENTVSFVSLNKVGGFLQRMDLARKYALGKMLVIGSDPPFKVKGL' A
#
# COMPACT_ATOMS: atom_id res chain seq x y z
N MET A 1 -21.11 -6.54 -17.65
CA MET A 1 -20.47 -5.95 -16.46
C MET A 1 -19.11 -5.45 -16.88
N THR A 2 -18.95 -4.14 -17.05
CA THR A 2 -17.69 -3.51 -17.50
C THR A 2 -16.55 -3.94 -16.57
N LYS A 3 -15.45 -4.43 -17.13
CA LYS A 3 -14.30 -4.90 -16.34
C LYS A 3 -13.59 -3.70 -15.71
N PHE A 4 -14.08 -3.26 -14.55
CA PHE A 4 -13.60 -2.09 -13.81
C PHE A 4 -12.08 -2.02 -13.70
N ARG A 5 -11.40 -3.15 -13.48
CA ARG A 5 -9.94 -3.23 -13.43
C ARG A 5 -9.26 -2.73 -14.69
N GLU A 6 -9.74 -3.13 -15.87
CA GLU A 6 -9.13 -2.73 -17.14
C GLU A 6 -9.29 -1.23 -17.37
N VAL A 7 -10.46 -0.69 -17.05
CA VAL A 7 -10.75 0.75 -17.13
C VAL A 7 -9.89 1.56 -16.16
N ALA A 8 -9.78 1.12 -14.90
CA ALA A 8 -9.02 1.83 -13.87
C ALA A 8 -7.51 1.84 -14.16
N VAL A 9 -6.94 0.70 -14.57
CA VAL A 9 -5.50 0.62 -14.89
C VAL A 9 -5.17 1.46 -16.12
N LYS A 10 -5.96 1.37 -17.19
CA LYS A 10 -5.74 2.19 -18.39
C LYS A 10 -5.89 3.68 -18.06
N GLY A 11 -6.95 4.06 -17.35
CA GLY A 11 -7.18 5.44 -16.94
C GLY A 11 -6.07 6.00 -16.08
N PHE A 12 -5.51 5.21 -15.16
CA PHE A 12 -4.36 5.63 -14.36
C PHE A 12 -3.16 5.97 -15.25
N TRP A 13 -2.77 5.09 -16.17
CA TRP A 13 -1.60 5.32 -17.02
C TRP A 13 -1.82 6.44 -18.04
N ASP A 14 -3.03 6.63 -18.55
CA ASP A 14 -3.39 7.73 -19.45
C ASP A 14 -3.27 9.11 -18.75
N MET A 15 -3.41 9.16 -17.41
CA MET A 15 -3.37 10.40 -16.61
C MET A 15 -2.07 10.57 -15.81
N TYR A 16 -1.20 9.56 -15.74
CA TYR A 16 0.00 9.59 -14.91
C TYR A 16 1.04 10.56 -15.49
N ASP A 17 1.36 11.59 -14.71
CA ASP A 17 2.43 12.54 -15.02
C ASP A 17 3.70 12.17 -14.23
N SER A 18 4.72 11.69 -14.94
CA SER A 18 6.00 11.29 -14.35
C SER A 18 6.90 12.46 -13.95
N GLU A 19 6.64 13.68 -14.41
CA GLU A 19 7.38 14.87 -13.98
C GLU A 19 6.86 15.38 -12.63
N GLY A 20 5.55 15.36 -12.42
CA GLY A 20 4.90 15.79 -11.18
C GLY A 20 4.77 14.70 -10.10
N TYR A 21 4.70 13.43 -10.48
CA TYR A 21 4.43 12.32 -9.55
C TYR A 21 5.42 11.15 -9.71
N SER A 22 5.69 10.47 -8.61
CA SER A 22 6.53 9.26 -8.56
C SER A 22 5.75 8.09 -7.96
N LEU A 23 6.07 6.89 -8.43
CA LEU A 23 5.52 5.63 -7.93
C LEU A 23 6.52 4.94 -7.00
N TRP A 24 6.03 4.47 -5.85
CA TRP A 24 6.86 3.89 -4.81
C TRP A 24 6.35 2.50 -4.44
N PHE A 25 7.23 1.51 -4.51
CA PHE A 25 6.92 0.17 -4.04
C PHE A 25 7.59 -0.04 -2.69
N CYS A 26 6.79 -0.34 -1.68
CA CYS A 26 7.26 -0.55 -0.32
C CYS A 26 7.30 -2.04 -0.02
N ASP A 27 8.47 -2.55 0.34
CA ASP A 27 8.64 -3.89 0.90
C ASP A 27 9.18 -3.77 2.32
N TYR A 28 8.41 -4.25 3.30
CA TYR A 28 8.83 -4.11 4.69
C TYR A 28 10.01 -5.04 4.99
N LYS A 29 11.08 -4.46 5.52
CA LYS A 29 12.35 -5.18 5.70
C LYS A 29 12.31 -6.24 6.80
N TYR A 30 11.52 -6.02 7.86
CA TYR A 30 11.54 -6.83 9.08
C TYR A 30 10.27 -7.69 9.22
N ASN A 31 9.91 -8.39 8.15
CA ASN A 31 8.70 -9.23 8.16
C ASN A 31 8.76 -10.34 9.21
N ASP A 32 9.96 -10.84 9.55
CA ASP A 32 10.15 -11.93 10.52
C ASP A 32 9.64 -11.57 11.93
N GLU A 33 9.50 -10.27 12.25
CA GLU A 33 8.94 -9.79 13.52
C GLU A 33 7.39 -9.79 13.55
N ASN A 34 6.75 -10.00 12.41
CA ASN A 34 5.30 -9.94 12.27
C ASN A 34 4.68 -11.32 12.51
N THR A 35 4.55 -11.70 13.78
CA THR A 35 4.04 -13.04 14.15
C THR A 35 2.55 -13.10 14.44
N VAL A 36 1.87 -11.95 14.57
CA VAL A 36 0.44 -11.87 14.87
C VAL A 36 -0.24 -10.88 13.93
N SER A 37 -1.19 -11.38 13.13
CA SER A 37 -1.82 -10.62 12.03
C SER A 37 -2.47 -9.32 12.49
N PHE A 38 -3.26 -9.35 13.57
CA PHE A 38 -3.92 -8.16 14.12
C PHE A 38 -2.92 -7.13 14.66
N VAL A 39 -1.82 -7.58 15.27
CA VAL A 39 -0.76 -6.68 15.75
C VAL A 39 -0.03 -6.03 14.58
N SER A 40 0.27 -6.78 13.53
CA SER A 40 0.85 -6.25 12.30
C SER A 40 -0.08 -5.24 11.62
N LEU A 41 -1.39 -5.51 11.60
CA LEU A 41 -2.38 -4.56 11.09
C LEU A 41 -2.42 -3.26 11.91
N ASN A 42 -2.33 -3.34 13.24
CA ASN A 42 -2.25 -2.16 14.10
C ASN A 42 -0.99 -1.32 13.84
N LYS A 43 0.17 -1.96 13.62
CA LYS A 43 1.41 -1.26 13.24
C LYS A 43 1.22 -0.48 11.93
N VAL A 44 0.62 -1.12 10.91
CA VAL A 44 0.32 -0.47 9.61
C VAL A 44 -0.68 0.67 9.79
N GLY A 45 -1.75 0.48 10.56
CA GLY A 45 -2.74 1.52 10.86
C GLY A 45 -2.12 2.73 11.54
N GLY A 46 -1.28 2.51 12.56
CA GLY A 46 -0.55 3.59 13.23
C GLY A 46 0.42 4.32 12.30
N PHE A 47 1.05 3.63 11.34
CA PHE A 47 1.86 4.28 10.31
C PHE A 47 1.02 5.20 9.41
N LEU A 48 -0.13 4.72 8.93
CA LEU A 48 -1.02 5.53 8.09
C LEU A 48 -1.57 6.77 8.82
N GLN A 49 -1.91 6.65 10.11
CA GLN A 49 -2.32 7.79 10.92
C GLN A 49 -1.23 8.87 11.03
N ARG A 50 0.05 8.48 11.14
CA ARG A 50 1.16 9.44 11.15
C ARG A 50 1.39 10.08 9.78
N MET A 51 0.96 9.42 8.70
CA MET A 51 1.01 9.92 7.33
C MET A 51 -0.20 10.76 6.93
N ASP A 52 -1.08 11.13 7.88
CA ASP A 52 -2.31 11.88 7.59
C ASP A 52 -2.06 13.21 6.87
N LEU A 53 -0.92 13.87 7.11
CA LEU A 53 -0.53 15.08 6.39
C LEU A 53 -0.16 14.81 4.93
N ALA A 54 0.43 13.66 4.63
CA ALA A 54 0.87 13.28 3.29
C ALA A 54 -0.31 12.92 2.37
N ARG A 55 -1.46 12.51 2.92
CA ARG A 55 -2.65 12.09 2.14
C ARG A 55 -3.24 13.19 1.24
N LYS A 56 -2.88 14.46 1.48
CA LYS A 56 -3.29 15.58 0.63
C LYS A 56 -2.59 15.56 -0.74
N TYR A 57 -1.43 14.91 -0.82
CA TYR A 57 -0.55 14.95 -1.98
C TYR A 57 -0.19 13.55 -2.51
N ALA A 58 -0.41 12.50 -1.71
CA ALA A 58 -0.08 11.13 -2.06
C ALA A 58 -1.27 10.18 -1.80
N LEU A 59 -1.40 9.20 -2.68
CA LEU A 59 -2.27 8.03 -2.52
C LEU A 59 -1.38 6.81 -2.31
N GLY A 60 -1.78 5.93 -1.39
CA GLY A 60 -1.09 4.66 -1.20
C GLY A 60 -2.01 3.59 -0.62
N LYS A 61 -1.63 2.34 -0.81
CA LYS A 61 -2.32 1.15 -0.31
C LYS A 61 -1.31 0.20 0.31
N MET A 62 -1.52 -0.10 1.59
CA MET A 62 -0.74 -1.10 2.32
C MET A 62 -1.48 -2.44 2.35
N LEU A 63 -0.73 -3.53 2.30
CA LEU A 63 -1.22 -4.90 2.40
C LEU A 63 -0.47 -5.65 3.49
N VAL A 64 -1.22 -6.38 4.32
CA VAL A 64 -0.71 -7.44 5.19
C VAL A 64 -1.04 -8.77 4.51
N ILE A 65 -0.03 -9.56 4.17
CA ILE A 65 -0.14 -10.73 3.29
C ILE A 65 0.33 -11.97 4.04
N GLY A 66 -0.47 -13.04 3.98
CA GLY A 66 -0.18 -14.34 4.58
C GLY A 66 -1.35 -14.87 5.40
N SER A 67 -1.50 -16.20 5.45
CA SER A 67 -2.42 -16.89 6.38
C SER A 67 -1.75 -17.22 7.70
N ASP A 68 -0.42 -17.39 7.69
CA ASP A 68 0.40 -17.84 8.81
C ASP A 68 1.63 -16.93 8.98
N PRO A 69 2.21 -16.86 10.18
CA PRO A 69 3.44 -16.13 10.45
C PRO A 69 4.64 -16.64 9.63
N PRO A 70 5.60 -15.76 9.28
CA PRO A 70 5.59 -14.31 9.44
C PRO A 70 4.72 -13.60 8.38
N PHE A 71 3.93 -12.62 8.81
CA PHE A 71 3.08 -11.83 7.92
C PHE A 71 3.89 -10.76 7.18
N LYS A 72 3.79 -10.77 5.84
CA LYS A 72 4.51 -9.84 4.97
C LYS A 72 3.76 -8.53 4.83
N VAL A 73 4.45 -7.41 4.93
CA VAL A 73 3.87 -6.08 4.69
C VAL A 73 4.44 -5.52 3.40
N LYS A 74 3.55 -5.17 2.47
CA LYS A 74 3.90 -4.52 1.19
C LYS A 74 3.01 -3.31 0.95
N GLY A 75 3.47 -2.36 0.13
CA GLY A 75 2.70 -1.18 -0.24
C GLY A 75 3.00 -0.68 -1.64
N LEU A 76 2.05 0.10 -2.16
CA LEU A 76 2.14 0.93 -3.36
C LEU A 76 1.66 2.33 -3.00
#